data_AF-A0A7G7BM33-F1
#
_entry.id   AF-A0A7G7BM33-F1
#
_cell.length_a   1.000
_cell.length_b   1.000
_cell.length_c   1.000
_cell.angle_alpha   90.00
_cell.angle_beta   90.00
_cell.angle_gamma   90.00
#
_symmetry.space_group_name_H-M   'P 1'
#
loop_
_entity.id
_entity.type
_entity.pdbx_description
1 polymer ?
#
loop_
_entity_poly.entity_id
_entity_poly.type
_entity_poly.pdbx_seq_one_letter_code
_entity_poly.pdbx_strand_id
1 'polypeptide(L)'
;MDIPYIVIDQLVPDQQQVWKTYFGDADRPRYIEEGIWRRTQEKATAGQSGWAASDDARRRIIHYRYRYGLVPTTAAPAIGLTDLYLYHSASAPADEVAAHHDALWDSLAAGGWKEAPGGFLWTRRDLKCRITEHDVHPQDASAGRTLPAGYRSLDVQIASVSYAPPPAVRQLPWNVLSTGIRFKDRPGTPTRVPDLSVLANLRPFQVEIGCGTSVEAGIPPLHRLHEIYRVTDRQGHEPREHRFTLSPTADPLLHEVLTEPEEKTAEFVEMFRACFLAEPTPAMWALKELKDAGHLVGPVITNNFDVLAARAGLDECFMRRYDQAVPDVEWVDGAKALLVVGLHADRRKVQARARARGMQVVYLDPEGFWHDGQFMPYPLEGPQDGDLVCRATAAEALRALVNLLKQQAG
;
A
#
# COMPACT_ATOMS: atom_id res chain seq x y z
N MET A 1 19.79 16.15 4.75
CA MET A 1 19.73 14.79 4.21
C MET A 1 20.19 14.87 2.78
N ASP A 2 21.06 13.95 2.41
CA ASP A 2 21.62 13.90 1.07
C ASP A 2 20.82 12.88 0.26
N ILE A 3 20.62 13.18 -1.03
CA ILE A 3 19.97 12.31 -1.99
C ILE A 3 21.01 11.98 -3.07
N PRO A 4 21.34 10.69 -3.29
CA PRO A 4 20.61 9.52 -2.81
C PRO A 4 20.83 9.18 -1.33
N TYR A 5 19.75 8.83 -0.62
CA TYR A 5 19.82 8.25 0.72
C TYR A 5 20.06 6.74 0.59
N ILE A 6 21.13 6.21 1.19
CA ILE A 6 21.48 4.78 1.07
C ILE A 6 20.50 3.92 1.87
N VAL A 7 19.80 3.03 1.16
CA VAL A 7 18.78 2.12 1.73
C VAL A 7 19.39 0.75 2.03
N ILE A 8 20.23 0.25 1.11
CA ILE A 8 20.98 -0.98 1.24
C ILE A 8 22.38 -0.69 0.74
N ASP A 9 23.36 -0.78 1.64
CA ASP A 9 24.76 -0.58 1.29
C ASP A 9 25.41 -1.89 0.83
N GLN A 10 26.41 -1.78 -0.05
CA GLN A 10 27.26 -2.89 -0.52
C GLN A 10 26.50 -4.15 -0.99
N LEU A 11 25.79 -4.05 -2.12
CA LEU A 11 25.05 -5.17 -2.68
C LEU A 11 25.97 -6.33 -3.09
N VAL A 12 25.62 -7.54 -2.65
CA VAL A 12 26.25 -8.78 -3.15
C VAL A 12 25.81 -9.07 -4.60
N PRO A 13 26.58 -9.87 -5.37
CA PRO A 13 26.25 -10.15 -6.78
C PRO A 13 24.82 -10.64 -7.00
N ASP A 14 24.31 -11.52 -6.13
CA ASP A 14 22.94 -12.04 -6.23
C ASP A 14 21.91 -10.93 -6.07
N GLN A 15 22.12 -9.98 -5.15
CA GLN A 15 21.23 -8.83 -4.98
C GLN A 15 21.28 -7.88 -6.18
N GLN A 16 22.44 -7.70 -6.82
CA GLN A 16 22.54 -6.92 -8.06
C GLN A 16 21.75 -7.57 -9.19
N GLN A 17 21.79 -8.91 -9.28
CA GLN A 17 20.98 -9.65 -10.26
C GLN A 17 19.49 -9.57 -9.93
N VAL A 18 19.09 -9.65 -8.66
CA VAL A 18 17.71 -9.43 -8.20
C VAL A 18 17.22 -8.05 -8.61
N TRP A 19 18.01 -7.00 -8.33
CA TRP A 19 17.70 -5.64 -8.76
C TRP A 19 17.46 -5.57 -10.26
N LYS A 20 18.43 -6.04 -11.05
CA LYS A 20 18.35 -5.98 -12.51
C LYS A 20 17.11 -6.69 -13.05
N THR A 21 16.85 -7.92 -12.57
CA THR A 21 15.79 -8.79 -13.09
C THR A 21 14.40 -8.34 -12.67
N TYR A 22 14.22 -7.96 -11.40
CA TYR A 22 12.89 -7.80 -10.80
C TYR A 22 12.55 -6.36 -10.43
N PHE A 23 13.48 -5.43 -10.51
CA PHE A 23 13.23 -4.02 -10.20
C PHE A 23 13.57 -3.11 -11.37
N GLY A 24 14.81 -3.15 -11.86
CA GLY A 24 15.34 -2.28 -12.91
C GLY A 24 14.75 -2.53 -14.29
N ASP A 25 14.90 -3.74 -14.83
CA ASP A 25 14.46 -4.12 -16.19
C ASP A 25 13.04 -4.71 -16.20
N ALA A 26 12.25 -4.42 -15.17
CA ALA A 26 10.94 -5.03 -14.99
C ALA A 26 9.86 -4.49 -15.94
N ASP A 27 8.81 -5.30 -16.12
CA ASP A 27 7.59 -5.03 -16.89
C ASP A 27 6.80 -3.78 -16.45
N ARG A 28 7.06 -3.31 -15.22
CA ARG A 28 6.51 -2.10 -14.61
C ARG A 28 7.57 -1.45 -13.73
N PRO A 29 7.44 -0.16 -13.34
CA PRO A 29 8.44 0.52 -12.52
C PRO A 29 8.38 0.05 -11.05
N ARG A 30 8.84 -1.18 -10.78
CA ARG A 30 8.89 -1.83 -9.45
C ARG A 30 9.89 -1.15 -8.51
N TYR A 31 10.81 -0.35 -9.06
CA TYR A 31 11.70 0.55 -8.33
C TYR A 31 11.01 1.83 -7.81
N ILE A 32 9.68 1.95 -7.95
CA ILE A 32 8.90 3.06 -7.42
C ILE A 32 7.93 2.54 -6.37
N GLU A 33 8.04 3.10 -5.17
CA GLU A 33 7.03 2.94 -4.12
C GLU A 33 6.14 4.19 -4.08
N GLU A 34 4.83 4.00 -4.18
CA GLU A 34 3.86 5.08 -4.19
C GLU A 34 2.66 4.73 -3.33
N GLY A 35 2.18 5.71 -2.55
CA GLY A 35 0.97 5.54 -1.78
C GLY A 35 0.20 6.82 -1.55
N ILE A 36 -1.12 6.65 -1.45
CA ILE A 36 -2.07 7.74 -1.23
C ILE A 36 -2.97 7.38 -0.08
N TRP A 37 -3.03 8.26 0.92
CA TRP A 37 -4.04 8.25 1.95
C TRP A 37 -4.87 9.50 1.86
N ARG A 38 -6.17 9.33 1.77
CA ARG A 38 -7.13 10.41 1.97
C ARG A 38 -8.06 10.06 3.10
N ARG A 39 -8.32 11.02 3.98
CA ARG A 39 -9.26 10.92 5.09
C ARG A 39 -10.14 12.17 5.05
N THR A 40 -11.43 11.95 5.17
CA THR A 40 -12.47 12.97 5.14
C THR A 40 -13.34 12.80 6.38
N GLN A 41 -13.65 13.92 7.02
CA GLN A 41 -14.64 14.00 8.08
C GLN A 41 -15.99 14.16 7.42
N GLU A 42 -16.73 13.05 7.29
CA GLU A 42 -18.06 13.04 6.67
C GLU A 42 -18.92 11.94 7.28
N LYS A 43 -20.23 12.01 7.06
CA LYS A 43 -21.20 11.08 7.64
C LYS A 43 -20.86 9.61 7.42
N ALA A 44 -20.36 9.26 6.23
CA ALA A 44 -20.03 7.88 5.88
C ALA A 44 -18.79 7.33 6.62
N THR A 45 -17.96 8.19 7.22
CA THR A 45 -16.78 7.82 8.03
C THR A 45 -16.93 8.25 9.49
N ALA A 46 -18.14 8.55 9.98
CA ALA A 46 -18.34 9.15 11.30
C ALA A 46 -17.67 8.38 12.45
N GLY A 47 -17.71 7.04 12.43
CA GLY A 47 -17.09 6.20 13.45
C GLY A 47 -15.56 6.36 13.58
N GLN A 48 -14.86 6.70 12.49
CA GLN A 48 -13.40 6.86 12.49
C GLN A 48 -12.95 8.32 12.44
N SER A 49 -13.75 9.18 11.81
CA SER A 49 -13.43 10.60 11.62
C SER A 49 -13.92 11.49 12.76
N GLY A 50 -14.85 11.01 13.60
CA GLY A 50 -15.49 11.83 14.61
C GLY A 50 -16.46 12.88 14.04
N TRP A 51 -16.96 12.67 12.82
CA TRP A 51 -18.01 13.52 12.24
C TRP A 51 -19.27 13.52 13.12
N ALA A 52 -19.75 14.71 13.48
CA ALA A 52 -20.95 14.92 14.27
C ALA A 52 -22.04 15.69 13.52
N ALA A 53 -21.66 16.67 12.69
CA ALA A 53 -22.60 17.54 11.98
C ALA A 53 -22.09 17.98 10.60
N SER A 54 -22.95 18.60 9.79
CA SER A 54 -22.63 18.96 8.39
C SER A 54 -21.56 20.04 8.22
N ASP A 55 -21.23 20.76 9.29
CA ASP A 55 -20.14 21.73 9.39
C ASP A 55 -18.78 21.08 9.71
N ASP A 56 -18.76 19.78 10.04
CA ASP A 56 -17.54 18.99 10.08
C ASP A 56 -17.13 18.57 8.67
N ALA A 57 -15.98 19.06 8.21
CA ALA A 57 -15.46 18.77 6.88
C ALA A 57 -13.93 18.69 6.84
N ARG A 58 -13.27 18.37 7.97
CA ARG A 58 -11.81 18.21 7.98
C ARG A 58 -11.39 17.19 6.94
N ARG A 59 -10.33 17.51 6.22
CA ARG A 59 -9.77 16.61 5.21
C ARG A 59 -8.27 16.58 5.35
N ARG A 60 -7.71 15.39 5.21
CA ARG A 60 -6.27 15.16 5.15
C ARG A 60 -5.94 14.27 3.98
N ILE A 61 -4.97 14.68 3.18
CA ILE A 61 -4.44 13.91 2.06
C ILE A 61 -2.93 13.79 2.24
N ILE A 62 -2.42 12.59 2.11
CA ILE A 62 -1.00 12.31 1.94
C ILE A 62 -0.83 11.61 0.60
N HIS A 63 0.13 12.04 -0.19
CA HIS A 63 0.63 11.31 -1.33
C HIS A 63 2.15 11.28 -1.27
N TYR A 64 2.72 10.09 -1.26
CA TYR A 64 4.16 9.93 -1.39
C TYR A 64 4.51 9.16 -2.66
N ARG A 65 5.68 9.45 -3.20
CA ARG A 65 6.27 8.72 -4.31
C ARG A 65 7.79 8.71 -4.16
N TYR A 66 8.35 7.52 -4.01
CA TYR A 66 9.77 7.29 -3.80
C TYR A 66 10.33 6.49 -4.95
N ARG A 67 11.45 6.94 -5.51
CA ARG A 67 12.18 6.22 -6.55
C ARG A 67 13.48 5.69 -5.98
N TYR A 68 13.74 4.42 -6.24
CA TYR A 68 14.98 3.76 -5.86
C TYR A 68 15.86 3.53 -7.09
N GLY A 69 17.16 3.43 -6.88
CA GLY A 69 18.13 3.19 -7.95
C GLY A 69 19.46 2.64 -7.43
N LEU A 70 20.27 2.09 -8.34
CA LEU A 70 21.66 1.75 -8.04
C LEU A 70 22.48 3.02 -7.85
N VAL A 71 23.27 3.05 -6.78
CA VAL A 71 24.21 4.13 -6.46
C VAL A 71 25.63 3.56 -6.51
N PRO A 72 26.52 4.11 -7.35
CA PRO A 72 27.92 3.71 -7.34
C PRO A 72 28.58 4.04 -5.99
N THR A 73 29.29 3.08 -5.41
CA THR A 73 30.17 3.31 -4.26
C THR A 73 31.58 2.81 -4.58
N THR A 74 32.53 3.02 -3.67
CA THR A 74 33.94 2.61 -3.85
C THR A 74 34.16 1.10 -3.82
N ALA A 75 33.28 0.34 -3.15
CA ALA A 75 33.44 -1.10 -2.97
C ALA A 75 32.47 -1.91 -3.84
N ALA A 76 31.17 -1.69 -3.68
CA ALA A 76 30.11 -2.34 -4.43
C ALA A 76 28.90 -1.40 -4.57
N PRO A 77 28.11 -1.49 -5.65
CA PRO A 77 26.91 -0.68 -5.80
C PRO A 77 25.99 -0.82 -4.58
N ALA A 78 25.34 0.27 -4.20
CA ALA A 78 24.30 0.32 -3.19
C ALA A 78 22.92 0.52 -3.86
N ILE A 79 21.84 0.33 -3.10
CA ILE A 79 20.52 0.85 -3.47
C ILE A 79 20.29 2.13 -2.67
N GLY A 80 19.97 3.20 -3.39
CA GLY A 80 19.60 4.48 -2.79
C GLY A 80 18.19 4.91 -3.16
N LEU A 81 17.55 5.66 -2.27
CA LEU A 81 16.40 6.50 -2.56
C LEU A 81 16.89 7.70 -3.38
N THR A 82 16.61 7.72 -4.68
CA THR A 82 17.12 8.71 -5.64
C THR A 82 16.16 9.88 -5.86
N ASP A 83 14.86 9.66 -5.74
CA ASP A 83 13.85 10.72 -5.74
C ASP A 83 12.90 10.54 -4.55
N LEU A 84 12.76 11.57 -3.72
CA LEU A 84 11.75 11.66 -2.67
C LEU A 84 10.67 12.67 -3.10
N TYR A 85 9.41 12.30 -2.93
CA TYR A 85 8.28 13.20 -2.99
C TYR A 85 7.26 12.83 -1.92
N LEU A 86 6.88 13.82 -1.13
CA LEU A 86 5.81 13.77 -0.15
C LEU A 86 4.95 15.02 -0.34
N TYR A 87 3.66 14.81 -0.47
CA TYR A 87 2.66 15.85 -0.52
C TYR A 87 1.65 15.61 0.60
N HIS A 88 1.37 16.67 1.34
CA HIS A 88 0.37 16.72 2.38
C HIS A 88 -0.57 17.87 2.09
N SER A 89 -1.86 17.63 2.23
CA SER A 89 -2.89 18.66 2.15
C SER A 89 -3.84 18.50 3.32
N ALA A 90 -4.04 19.57 4.06
CA ALA A 90 -4.98 19.64 5.16
C ALA A 90 -6.02 20.71 4.90
N SER A 91 -7.29 20.40 5.17
CA SER A 91 -8.40 21.35 5.19
C SER A 91 -9.06 21.28 6.57
N ALA A 92 -9.17 22.41 7.24
CA ALA A 92 -9.67 22.52 8.62
C ALA A 92 -10.18 23.96 8.88
N PRO A 93 -10.82 24.23 10.04
CA PRO A 93 -11.09 25.60 10.49
C PRO A 93 -9.86 26.51 10.39
N ALA A 94 -10.06 27.77 10.02
CA ALA A 94 -8.98 28.71 9.70
C ALA A 94 -7.98 28.91 10.84
N ASP A 95 -8.44 28.87 12.08
CA ASP A 95 -7.61 28.96 13.29
C ASP A 95 -6.73 27.72 13.48
N GLU A 96 -7.25 26.52 13.22
CA GLU A 96 -6.43 25.28 13.19
C GLU A 96 -5.38 25.31 12.09
N VAL A 97 -5.73 25.83 10.90
CA VAL A 97 -4.80 25.97 9.78
C VAL A 97 -3.69 26.98 10.12
N ALA A 98 -4.03 28.12 10.72
CA ALA A 98 -3.05 29.12 11.15
C ALA A 98 -2.11 28.57 12.23
N ALA A 99 -2.64 27.89 13.25
CA ALA A 99 -1.82 27.25 14.28
C ALA A 99 -0.90 26.17 13.70
N HIS A 100 -1.37 25.41 12.71
CA HIS A 100 -0.54 24.43 12.01
C HIS A 100 0.56 25.08 11.18
N HIS A 101 0.25 26.16 10.46
CA HIS A 101 1.23 26.95 9.73
C HIS A 101 2.35 27.43 10.67
N ASP A 102 2.02 28.03 11.81
CA ASP A 102 3.01 28.49 12.78
C ASP A 102 3.90 27.35 13.29
N ALA A 103 3.31 26.19 13.60
CA ALA A 103 4.06 25.01 14.03
C ALA A 103 5.01 24.45 12.93
N LEU A 104 4.65 24.60 11.65
CA LEU A 104 5.54 24.23 10.55
C LEU A 104 6.73 25.18 10.43
N TRP A 105 6.54 26.48 10.71
CA TRP A 105 7.63 27.45 10.73
C TRP A 105 8.64 27.11 11.83
N ASP A 106 8.15 26.78 13.03
CA ASP A 106 8.99 26.32 14.13
C ASP A 106 9.75 25.04 13.75
N SER A 107 9.08 24.11 13.08
CA SER A 107 9.69 22.84 12.63
C SER A 107 10.74 23.06 11.54
N LEU A 108 10.50 23.98 10.59
CA LEU A 108 11.46 24.38 9.56
C LEU A 108 12.71 25.00 10.20
N ALA A 109 12.52 25.90 11.16
CA ALA A 109 13.63 26.55 11.88
C ALA A 109 14.44 25.52 12.67
N ALA A 110 13.77 24.66 13.45
CA ALA A 110 14.42 23.61 14.24
C ALA A 110 15.18 22.60 13.36
N GLY A 111 14.62 22.23 12.20
CA GLY A 111 15.26 21.33 11.24
C GLY A 111 16.38 21.95 10.40
N GLY A 112 16.66 23.25 10.58
CA GLY A 112 17.72 23.96 9.85
C GLY A 112 17.42 24.20 8.37
N TRP A 113 16.15 24.33 8.01
CA TRP A 113 15.73 24.71 6.67
C TRP A 113 16.00 26.19 6.39
N LYS A 114 16.40 26.50 5.17
CA LYS A 114 16.68 27.87 4.73
C LYS A 114 15.62 28.33 3.76
N GLU A 115 14.98 29.44 4.08
CA GLU A 115 14.03 30.10 3.20
C GLU A 115 14.74 30.60 1.93
N ALA A 116 14.17 30.28 0.78
CA ALA A 116 14.59 30.80 -0.50
C ALA A 116 13.92 32.17 -0.76
N PRO A 117 14.49 33.03 -1.62
CA PRO A 117 13.89 34.31 -1.95
C PRO A 117 12.44 34.14 -2.46
N GLY A 118 11.49 34.85 -1.82
CA GLY A 118 10.09 34.86 -2.23
C GLY A 118 9.08 34.25 -1.25
N GLY A 119 9.46 33.81 -0.04
CA GLY A 119 8.50 33.62 1.06
C GLY A 119 7.88 32.23 1.24
N PHE A 120 7.97 31.35 0.23
CA PHE A 120 7.14 30.13 0.18
C PHE A 120 7.90 28.85 -0.18
N LEU A 121 9.23 28.91 -0.23
CA LEU A 121 10.09 27.80 -0.58
C LEU A 121 11.22 27.73 0.42
N TRP A 122 11.48 26.55 0.96
CA TRP A 122 12.59 26.27 1.86
C TRP A 122 13.46 25.17 1.27
N THR A 123 14.75 25.21 1.58
CA THR A 123 15.71 24.20 1.12
C THR A 123 16.55 23.70 2.29
N ARG A 124 16.89 22.41 2.26
CA ARG A 124 17.80 21.76 3.22
C ARG A 124 18.58 20.69 2.48
N ARG A 125 19.84 20.98 2.15
CA ARG A 125 20.70 20.14 1.31
C ARG A 125 19.95 19.76 0.01
N ASP A 126 19.76 18.47 -0.26
CA ASP A 126 19.10 17.98 -1.47
C ASP A 126 17.56 17.96 -1.39
N LEU A 127 16.96 18.53 -0.35
CA LEU A 127 15.51 18.65 -0.21
C LEU A 127 15.02 20.08 -0.41
N LYS A 128 13.81 20.19 -0.94
CA LYS A 128 13.01 21.42 -0.99
C LYS A 128 11.64 21.19 -0.36
N CYS A 129 11.13 22.19 0.34
CA CYS A 129 9.80 22.22 0.93
C CYS A 129 9.05 23.45 0.40
N ARG A 130 7.81 23.29 -0.04
CA ARG A 130 6.91 24.39 -0.41
C ARG A 130 5.66 24.30 0.44
N ILE A 131 5.27 25.43 1.02
CA ILE A 131 4.03 25.57 1.79
C ILE A 131 3.12 26.54 1.05
N THR A 132 1.83 26.22 0.91
CA THR A 132 0.86 27.05 0.19
C THR A 132 -0.48 27.05 0.91
N GLU A 133 -0.99 28.24 1.21
CA GLU A 133 -2.31 28.42 1.80
C GLU A 133 -3.37 28.72 0.75
N HIS A 134 -4.60 28.27 1.04
CA HIS A 134 -5.75 28.47 0.18
C HIS A 134 -6.99 28.79 1.00
N ASP A 135 -7.63 29.93 0.71
CA ASP A 135 -8.99 30.21 1.19
C ASP A 135 -9.99 29.31 0.47
N VAL A 136 -9.80 29.14 -0.84
CA VAL A 136 -10.49 28.15 -1.67
C VAL A 136 -9.45 27.34 -2.40
N HIS A 137 -9.38 26.04 -2.10
CA HIS A 137 -8.40 25.16 -2.71
C HIS A 137 -8.69 24.99 -4.22
N PRO A 138 -7.72 25.23 -5.13
CA PRO A 138 -7.94 25.16 -6.58
C PRO A 138 -8.54 23.83 -7.08
N GLN A 139 -8.11 22.72 -6.48
CA GLN A 139 -8.62 21.38 -6.83
C GLN A 139 -10.05 21.14 -6.37
N ASP A 140 -10.50 21.84 -5.32
CA ASP A 140 -11.88 21.78 -4.87
C ASP A 140 -12.78 22.65 -5.74
N ALA A 141 -12.33 23.87 -6.05
CA ALA A 141 -13.04 24.75 -6.99
C ALA A 141 -13.25 24.07 -8.35
N SER A 142 -12.21 23.45 -8.89
CA SER A 142 -12.27 22.69 -10.16
C SER A 142 -13.26 21.52 -10.11
N ALA A 143 -13.36 20.85 -8.96
CA ALA A 143 -14.25 19.70 -8.77
C ALA A 143 -15.64 20.06 -8.22
N GLY A 144 -15.95 21.35 -8.05
CA GLY A 144 -17.20 21.81 -7.44
C GLY A 144 -17.38 21.38 -5.98
N ARG A 145 -16.29 21.10 -5.25
CA ARG A 145 -16.34 20.78 -3.82
C ARG A 145 -16.31 22.06 -3.00
N THR A 146 -17.19 22.16 -2.01
CA THR A 146 -17.28 23.33 -1.12
C THR A 146 -17.02 22.89 0.31
N LEU A 147 -16.11 23.60 0.99
CA LEU A 147 -15.90 23.46 2.44
C LEU A 147 -16.82 24.43 3.19
N PRO A 148 -17.17 24.15 4.46
CA PRO A 148 -17.94 25.06 5.30
C PRO A 148 -17.27 26.44 5.43
N ALA A 149 -18.08 27.46 5.72
CA ALA A 149 -17.56 28.81 5.96
C ALA A 149 -16.53 28.81 7.10
N GLY A 150 -15.43 29.55 6.93
CA GLY A 150 -14.34 29.61 7.90
C GLY A 150 -13.32 28.48 7.81
N TYR A 151 -13.46 27.53 6.88
CA TYR A 151 -12.40 26.58 6.57
C TYR A 151 -11.36 27.19 5.62
N ARG A 152 -10.11 26.76 5.77
CA ARG A 152 -9.01 27.02 4.83
C ARG A 152 -8.29 25.72 4.53
N SER A 153 -7.37 25.74 3.57
CA SER A 153 -6.50 24.61 3.29
C SER A 153 -5.03 25.02 3.28
N LEU A 154 -4.17 24.09 3.68
CA LEU A 154 -2.73 24.22 3.66
C LEU A 154 -2.13 23.00 2.95
N ASP A 155 -1.30 23.28 1.95
CA ASP A 155 -0.56 22.30 1.19
C ASP A 155 0.92 22.37 1.55
N VAL A 156 1.53 21.21 1.79
CA VAL A 156 2.96 21.07 2.03
C VAL A 156 3.52 20.05 1.05
N GLN A 157 4.50 20.46 0.26
CA GLN A 157 5.21 19.60 -0.69
C GLN A 157 6.68 19.54 -0.32
N ILE A 158 7.16 18.34 0.01
CA ILE A 158 8.57 18.05 0.28
C ILE A 158 9.08 17.14 -0.83
N ALA A 159 10.19 17.50 -1.47
CA ALA A 159 10.76 16.71 -2.55
C ALA A 159 12.28 16.84 -2.63
N SER A 160 12.94 15.90 -3.32
CA SER A 160 14.32 16.11 -3.78
C SER A 160 14.40 17.36 -4.67
N VAL A 161 15.48 18.13 -4.57
CA VAL A 161 15.66 19.39 -5.32
C VAL A 161 15.57 19.16 -6.82
N SER A 162 16.20 18.09 -7.33
CA SER A 162 16.18 17.67 -8.73
C SER A 162 14.85 17.07 -9.18
N TYR A 163 13.97 16.70 -8.26
CA TYR A 163 12.72 16.01 -8.59
C TYR A 163 11.55 16.98 -8.72
N ALA A 164 10.82 16.85 -9.83
CA ALA A 164 9.53 17.49 -10.02
C ALA A 164 8.54 16.40 -10.46
N PRO A 165 7.57 16.02 -9.61
CA PRO A 165 6.60 14.98 -9.99
C PRO A 165 5.80 15.46 -11.22
N PRO A 166 5.61 14.61 -12.25
CA PRO A 166 4.81 14.97 -13.42
C PRO A 166 3.38 15.41 -13.06
N PRO A 167 2.70 16.20 -13.91
CA PRO A 167 1.32 16.65 -13.65
C PRO A 167 0.35 15.52 -13.29
N ALA A 168 0.44 14.38 -13.98
CA ALA A 168 -0.40 13.22 -13.70
C ALA A 168 -0.19 12.66 -12.28
N VAL A 169 1.05 12.65 -11.78
CA VAL A 169 1.37 12.25 -10.41
C VAL A 169 0.76 13.25 -9.41
N ARG A 170 0.95 14.55 -9.63
CA ARG A 170 0.39 15.58 -8.73
C ARG A 170 -1.14 15.58 -8.66
N GLN A 171 -1.81 15.19 -9.74
CA GLN A 171 -3.27 15.14 -9.82
C GLN A 171 -3.85 13.87 -9.17
N LEU A 172 -3.06 12.80 -9.07
CA LEU A 172 -3.49 11.49 -8.60
C LEU A 172 -4.21 11.50 -7.24
N PRO A 173 -3.74 12.17 -6.17
CA PRO A 173 -4.47 12.25 -4.89
C PRO A 173 -5.88 12.83 -5.03
N TRP A 174 -6.06 13.80 -5.92
CA TRP A 174 -7.34 14.45 -6.18
C TRP A 174 -8.28 13.58 -7.00
N ASN A 175 -7.74 12.83 -7.96
CA ASN A 175 -8.49 11.80 -8.69
C ASN A 175 -8.93 10.68 -7.74
N VAL A 176 -8.06 10.27 -6.81
CA VAL A 176 -8.42 9.31 -5.78
C VAL A 176 -9.51 9.88 -4.87
N LEU A 177 -9.44 11.16 -4.49
CA LEU A 177 -10.48 11.83 -3.71
C LEU A 177 -11.85 11.82 -4.38
N SER A 178 -11.92 12.06 -5.69
CA SER A 178 -13.20 12.10 -6.42
C SER A 178 -13.92 10.76 -6.48
N THR A 179 -13.23 9.63 -6.26
CA THR A 179 -13.87 8.30 -6.21
C THR A 179 -14.73 8.03 -4.97
N GLY A 180 -14.73 8.91 -3.96
CA GLY A 180 -15.58 8.78 -2.77
C GLY A 180 -15.18 7.65 -1.81
N ILE A 181 -15.80 7.52 -0.64
CA ILE A 181 -15.38 6.50 0.34
C ILE A 181 -15.59 5.08 -0.21
N ARG A 182 -14.66 4.16 0.10
CA ARG A 182 -14.84 2.74 -0.19
C ARG A 182 -16.07 2.22 0.57
N PHE A 183 -17.05 1.72 -0.18
CA PHE A 183 -18.10 0.88 0.39
C PHE A 183 -17.52 -0.50 0.72
N LYS A 184 -17.54 -0.87 2.01
CA LYS A 184 -17.20 -2.23 2.43
C LYS A 184 -18.27 -3.19 1.88
N ASP A 185 -17.84 -4.32 1.33
CA ASP A 185 -18.78 -5.36 0.91
C ASP A 185 -19.47 -5.92 2.15
N ARG A 186 -20.75 -6.31 2.02
CA ARG A 186 -21.44 -7.04 3.09
C ARG A 186 -20.90 -8.47 3.09
N PRO A 187 -20.38 -8.98 4.22
CA PRO A 187 -19.94 -10.37 4.28
C PRO A 187 -21.13 -11.31 4.03
N GLY A 188 -20.94 -12.33 3.19
CA GLY A 188 -21.87 -13.44 3.08
C GLY A 188 -21.60 -14.53 4.11
N THR A 189 -22.21 -15.70 3.91
CA THR A 189 -22.06 -16.90 4.73
C THR A 189 -21.34 -17.99 3.93
N PRO A 190 -19.99 -17.93 3.82
CA PRO A 190 -19.23 -18.93 3.09
C PRO A 190 -19.25 -20.29 3.80
N THR A 191 -19.07 -21.36 3.03
CA THR A 191 -18.90 -22.71 3.58
C THR A 191 -17.47 -22.93 4.04
N ARG A 192 -17.29 -23.42 5.27
CA ARG A 192 -15.96 -23.77 5.78
C ARG A 192 -15.55 -25.14 5.27
N VAL A 193 -14.34 -25.23 4.73
CA VAL A 193 -13.73 -26.50 4.28
C VAL A 193 -12.47 -26.78 5.11
N PRO A 194 -12.18 -28.06 5.41
CA PRO A 194 -11.03 -28.40 6.26
C PRO A 194 -9.68 -28.19 5.56
N ASP A 195 -9.65 -28.30 4.24
CA ASP A 195 -8.45 -28.22 3.42
C ASP A 195 -8.78 -27.75 1.99
N LEU A 196 -7.78 -27.73 1.11
CA LEU A 196 -7.91 -27.33 -0.30
C LEU A 196 -8.25 -28.50 -1.24
N SER A 197 -8.60 -29.68 -0.75
CA SER A 197 -8.86 -30.87 -1.58
C SER A 197 -9.97 -30.66 -2.61
N VAL A 198 -10.91 -29.76 -2.33
CA VAL A 198 -11.96 -29.32 -3.27
C VAL A 198 -11.39 -28.86 -4.63
N LEU A 199 -10.18 -28.28 -4.63
CA LEU A 199 -9.53 -27.82 -5.85
C LEU A 199 -9.13 -28.97 -6.79
N ALA A 200 -8.98 -30.19 -6.30
CA ALA A 200 -8.68 -31.36 -7.15
C ALA A 200 -9.76 -31.58 -8.24
N ASN A 201 -11.02 -31.26 -7.93
CA ASN A 201 -12.15 -31.35 -8.86
C ASN A 201 -12.41 -30.05 -9.64
N LEU A 202 -11.75 -28.95 -9.24
CA LEU A 202 -11.90 -27.61 -9.82
C LEU A 202 -10.67 -27.18 -10.64
N ARG A 203 -9.93 -28.15 -11.21
CA ARG A 203 -8.80 -27.89 -12.11
C ARG A 203 -9.25 -27.65 -13.56
N PRO A 204 -8.54 -26.78 -14.31
CA PRO A 204 -7.51 -25.86 -13.82
C PRO A 204 -8.12 -24.66 -13.07
N PHE A 205 -7.32 -23.99 -12.24
CA PHE A 205 -7.74 -22.81 -11.47
C PHE A 205 -6.74 -21.65 -11.61
N GLN A 206 -7.21 -20.42 -11.39
CA GLN A 206 -6.35 -19.23 -11.25
C GLN A 206 -6.15 -18.89 -9.77
N VAL A 207 -5.15 -18.06 -9.45
CA VAL A 207 -4.88 -17.61 -8.07
C VAL A 207 -4.86 -16.09 -7.98
N GLU A 208 -5.50 -15.57 -6.93
CA GLU A 208 -5.32 -14.20 -6.44
C GLU A 208 -4.57 -14.23 -5.10
N ILE A 209 -3.53 -13.40 -4.95
CA ILE A 209 -2.76 -13.32 -3.71
C ILE A 209 -2.79 -11.91 -3.10
N GLY A 210 -2.82 -11.88 -1.76
CA GLY A 210 -2.63 -10.70 -0.92
C GLY A 210 -1.42 -10.84 0.00
N CYS A 211 -1.27 -9.90 0.93
CA CYS A 211 -0.06 -9.82 1.77
C CYS A 211 0.15 -11.03 2.68
N GLY A 212 -0.90 -11.84 2.92
CA GLY A 212 -0.79 -13.05 3.75
C GLY A 212 0.21 -14.08 3.21
N THR A 213 0.52 -14.09 1.91
CA THR A 213 1.55 -14.98 1.32
C THR A 213 2.98 -14.56 1.64
N SER A 214 3.17 -13.34 2.15
CA SER A 214 4.48 -12.70 2.29
C SER A 214 4.86 -12.45 3.75
N VAL A 215 3.96 -12.73 4.70
CA VAL A 215 4.19 -12.49 6.14
C VAL A 215 5.42 -13.23 6.66
N GLU A 216 5.60 -14.49 6.26
CA GLU A 216 6.75 -15.31 6.69
C GLU A 216 8.09 -14.88 6.07
N ALA A 217 8.08 -14.00 5.06
CA ALA A 217 9.28 -13.41 4.48
C ALA A 217 9.84 -12.23 5.28
N GLY A 218 9.21 -11.87 6.41
CA GLY A 218 9.62 -10.73 7.23
C GLY A 218 9.23 -9.37 6.66
N ILE A 219 8.34 -9.33 5.66
CA ILE A 219 7.81 -8.08 5.12
C ILE A 219 6.78 -7.50 6.09
N PRO A 220 6.94 -6.25 6.55
CA PRO A 220 5.98 -5.65 7.48
C PRO A 220 4.56 -5.64 6.91
N PRO A 221 3.54 -5.79 7.76
CA PRO A 221 2.15 -5.69 7.34
C PRO A 221 1.80 -4.29 6.86
N LEU A 222 0.79 -4.16 6.00
CA LEU A 222 0.41 -2.87 5.41
C LEU A 222 0.02 -1.78 6.43
N HIS A 223 -0.42 -2.16 7.63
CA HIS A 223 -0.70 -1.17 8.68
C HIS A 223 0.56 -0.47 9.18
N ARG A 224 1.77 -1.02 8.96
CA ARG A 224 3.04 -0.32 9.23
C ARG A 224 3.10 1.02 8.49
N LEU A 225 2.57 1.08 7.28
CA LEU A 225 2.47 2.36 6.54
C LEU A 225 1.52 3.35 7.24
N HIS A 226 0.50 2.91 7.97
CA HIS A 226 -0.33 3.83 8.75
C HIS A 226 0.45 4.47 9.90
N GLU A 227 1.40 3.74 10.50
CA GLU A 227 2.29 4.25 11.53
C GLU A 227 3.28 5.24 10.91
N ILE A 228 4.00 4.84 9.87
CA ILE A 228 5.00 5.67 9.18
C ILE A 228 4.39 7.02 8.76
N TYR A 229 3.18 7.01 8.17
CA TYR A 229 2.54 8.21 7.65
C TYR A 229 1.50 8.83 8.59
N ARG A 230 1.42 8.33 9.83
CA ARG A 230 0.51 8.86 10.88
C ARG A 230 -0.92 8.98 10.36
N VAL A 231 -1.40 7.96 9.65
CA VAL A 231 -2.70 7.96 8.95
C VAL A 231 -3.86 7.80 9.94
N THR A 232 -3.58 7.09 11.03
CA THR A 232 -4.50 6.83 12.14
C THR A 232 -3.76 7.02 13.46
N ASP A 233 -4.48 7.18 14.56
CA ASP A 233 -3.94 7.23 15.94
C ASP A 233 -3.39 5.88 16.46
N ARG A 234 -3.11 4.96 15.54
CA ARG A 234 -2.65 3.61 15.84
C ARG A 234 -1.28 3.63 16.49
N GLN A 235 -1.18 2.89 17.59
CA GLN A 235 0.09 2.48 18.19
C GLN A 235 0.12 0.95 18.26
N GLY A 236 1.14 0.33 17.66
CA GLY A 236 1.33 -1.13 17.68
C GLY A 236 0.38 -1.94 16.78
N HIS A 237 0.21 -3.22 17.11
CA HIS A 237 -0.41 -4.21 16.21
C HIS A 237 -1.90 -4.48 16.48
N GLU A 238 -2.58 -3.71 17.33
CA GLU A 238 -3.97 -3.97 17.69
C GLU A 238 -4.93 -3.90 16.49
N PRO A 239 -5.81 -4.91 16.27
CA PRO A 239 -6.68 -5.01 15.10
C PRO A 239 -7.94 -4.13 15.17
N ARG A 240 -8.12 -3.32 16.22
CA ARG A 240 -9.29 -2.43 16.33
C ARG A 240 -9.28 -1.33 15.27
N GLU A 241 -10.46 -0.80 14.97
CA GLU A 241 -10.56 0.41 14.15
C GLU A 241 -9.93 1.59 14.90
N HIS A 242 -8.97 2.25 14.26
CA HIS A 242 -8.25 3.40 14.78
C HIS A 242 -8.83 4.69 14.19
N ARG A 243 -8.83 5.78 14.96
CA ARG A 243 -9.35 7.07 14.51
C ARG A 243 -8.44 7.64 13.43
N PHE A 244 -9.03 8.40 12.53
CA PHE A 244 -8.26 9.13 11.52
C PHE A 244 -7.54 10.32 12.17
N THR A 245 -6.26 10.47 11.87
CA THR A 245 -5.55 11.72 12.11
C THR A 245 -6.05 12.74 11.10
N LEU A 246 -6.88 13.68 11.54
CA LEU A 246 -7.52 14.71 10.70
C LEU A 246 -7.20 16.14 11.15
N SER A 247 -7.01 16.36 12.45
CA SER A 247 -6.62 17.67 12.97
C SER A 247 -5.17 17.96 12.55
N PRO A 248 -4.91 19.09 11.86
CA PRO A 248 -3.54 19.47 11.50
C PRO A 248 -2.65 19.68 12.72
N THR A 249 -3.19 20.17 13.84
CA THR A 249 -2.45 20.40 15.08
C THR A 249 -2.11 19.12 15.85
N ALA A 250 -2.78 18.01 15.53
CA ALA A 250 -2.51 16.70 16.14
C ALA A 250 -1.75 15.76 15.18
N ASP A 251 -1.33 16.23 14.01
CA ASP A 251 -0.62 15.45 13.00
C ASP A 251 0.89 15.64 13.11
N PRO A 252 1.64 14.66 13.66
CA PRO A 252 3.08 14.82 13.84
C PRO A 252 3.89 14.57 12.57
N LEU A 253 3.27 14.11 11.47
CA LEU A 253 4.02 13.68 10.28
C LEU A 253 4.93 14.79 9.74
N LEU A 254 4.39 15.98 9.51
CA LEU A 254 5.18 17.08 8.94
C LEU A 254 6.21 17.61 9.94
N HIS A 255 5.89 17.63 11.22
CA HIS A 255 6.86 17.98 12.26
C HIS A 255 8.08 17.05 12.20
N GLU A 256 7.86 15.73 12.26
CA GLU A 256 8.92 14.71 12.20
C GLU A 256 9.76 14.82 10.92
N VAL A 257 9.12 15.01 9.75
CA VAL A 257 9.85 15.15 8.47
C VAL A 257 10.67 16.44 8.43
N LEU A 258 10.17 17.53 9.00
CA LEU A 258 10.84 18.83 8.91
C LEU A 258 11.96 18.95 9.95
N THR A 259 11.81 18.42 11.16
CA THR A 259 12.84 18.48 12.20
C THR A 259 13.92 17.42 12.00
N GLU A 260 13.53 16.17 11.74
CA GLU A 260 14.42 15.00 11.68
C GLU A 260 14.26 14.21 10.36
N PRO A 261 14.45 14.83 9.19
CA PRO A 261 14.20 14.17 7.89
C PRO A 261 15.07 12.93 7.64
N GLU A 262 16.28 12.85 8.19
CA GLU A 262 17.13 11.66 8.10
C GLU A 262 16.50 10.45 8.84
N GLU A 263 16.06 10.64 10.08
CA GLU A 263 15.39 9.60 10.87
C GLU A 263 14.08 9.20 10.22
N LYS A 264 13.30 10.19 9.77
CA LYS A 264 12.01 9.93 9.14
C LYS A 264 12.14 9.22 7.79
N THR A 265 13.19 9.52 7.04
CA THR A 265 13.48 8.82 5.77
C THR A 265 13.87 7.37 6.00
N ALA A 266 14.54 7.04 7.11
CA ALA A 266 14.81 5.65 7.47
C ALA A 266 13.51 4.83 7.63
N GLU A 267 12.46 5.43 8.22
CA GLU A 267 11.13 4.82 8.28
C GLU A 267 10.48 4.70 6.89
N PHE A 268 10.56 5.74 6.07
CA PHE A 268 9.96 5.77 4.73
C PHE A 268 10.44 4.65 3.82
N VAL A 269 11.72 4.27 3.92
CA VAL A 269 12.33 3.24 3.06
C VAL A 269 12.23 1.82 3.63
N GLU A 270 11.70 1.65 4.84
CA GLU A 270 11.64 0.36 5.56
C GLU A 270 10.90 -0.70 4.75
N MET A 271 9.75 -0.35 4.18
CA MET A 271 8.91 -1.26 3.41
C MET A 271 9.63 -1.74 2.14
N PHE A 272 10.16 -0.81 1.35
CA PHE A 272 10.95 -1.15 0.16
C PHE A 272 12.16 -2.04 0.52
N ARG A 273 12.91 -1.67 1.56
CA ARG A 273 14.06 -2.43 2.04
C ARG A 273 13.67 -3.87 2.39
N ALA A 274 12.58 -4.06 3.11
CA ALA A 274 12.08 -5.38 3.48
C ALA A 274 11.67 -6.20 2.24
N CYS A 275 10.94 -5.60 1.30
CA CYS A 275 10.57 -6.27 0.05
C CYS A 275 11.77 -6.69 -0.80
N PHE A 276 12.81 -5.84 -0.88
CA PHE A 276 14.00 -6.17 -1.65
C PHE A 276 14.80 -7.33 -1.01
N LEU A 277 14.96 -7.31 0.31
CA LEU A 277 15.75 -8.31 1.05
C LEU A 277 15.02 -9.64 1.26
N ALA A 278 13.69 -9.66 1.16
CA ALA A 278 12.88 -10.86 1.34
C ALA A 278 13.16 -11.91 0.25
N GLU A 279 13.00 -13.19 0.59
CA GLU A 279 13.04 -14.30 -0.39
C GLU A 279 11.64 -14.88 -0.62
N PRO A 280 11.38 -15.52 -1.78
CA PRO A 280 10.11 -16.18 -2.02
C PRO A 280 9.80 -17.21 -0.96
N THR A 281 8.56 -17.16 -0.48
CA THR A 281 8.10 -17.98 0.62
C THR A 281 7.81 -19.43 0.17
N PRO A 282 7.78 -20.39 1.11
CA PRO A 282 7.16 -21.70 0.91
C PRO A 282 5.87 -21.71 0.10
N ALA A 283 4.96 -20.76 0.37
CA ALA A 283 3.72 -20.61 -0.37
C ALA A 283 3.97 -20.27 -1.84
N MET A 284 4.90 -19.36 -2.15
CA MET A 284 5.24 -18.99 -3.53
C MET A 284 5.83 -20.18 -4.31
N TRP A 285 6.72 -20.95 -3.68
CA TRP A 285 7.28 -22.14 -4.30
C TRP A 285 6.22 -23.21 -4.55
N ALA A 286 5.28 -23.40 -3.62
CA ALA A 286 4.15 -24.31 -3.84
C ALA A 286 3.25 -23.86 -5.00
N LEU A 287 2.99 -22.56 -5.15
CA LEU A 287 2.26 -22.03 -6.31
C LEU A 287 3.03 -22.28 -7.62
N LYS A 288 4.36 -22.13 -7.61
CA LYS A 288 5.21 -22.45 -8.76
C LYS A 288 5.11 -23.92 -9.15
N GLU A 289 5.17 -24.84 -8.18
CA GLU A 289 5.00 -26.27 -8.43
C GLU A 289 3.61 -26.59 -9.00
N LEU A 290 2.55 -25.97 -8.49
CA LEU A 290 1.19 -26.13 -9.03
C LEU A 290 1.06 -25.62 -10.47
N LYS A 291 1.77 -24.54 -10.82
CA LYS A 291 1.82 -24.00 -12.19
C LYS A 291 2.59 -24.92 -13.13
N ASP A 292 3.74 -25.41 -12.69
CA ASP A 292 4.58 -26.32 -13.49
C ASP A 292 3.87 -27.66 -13.77
N ALA A 293 3.02 -28.10 -12.84
CA ALA A 293 2.16 -29.28 -13.01
C ALA A 293 0.87 -29.03 -13.82
N GLY A 294 0.63 -27.79 -14.28
CA GLY A 294 -0.54 -27.42 -15.08
C GLY A 294 -1.86 -27.36 -14.29
N HIS A 295 -1.81 -27.33 -12.95
CA HIS A 295 -3.00 -27.19 -12.11
C HIS A 295 -3.41 -25.72 -11.93
N LEU A 296 -2.40 -24.86 -11.74
CA LEU A 296 -2.54 -23.41 -11.74
C LEU A 296 -2.33 -22.88 -13.16
N VAL A 297 -3.24 -22.06 -13.67
CA VAL A 297 -3.15 -21.45 -15.01
C VAL A 297 -3.14 -19.93 -14.96
N GLY A 298 -2.60 -19.31 -16.01
CA GLY A 298 -2.51 -17.86 -16.14
C GLY A 298 -1.48 -17.21 -15.21
N PRO A 299 -1.39 -15.87 -15.21
CA PRO A 299 -0.56 -15.15 -14.25
C PRO A 299 -1.17 -15.18 -12.84
N VAL A 300 -0.31 -15.02 -11.83
CA VAL A 300 -0.74 -14.77 -10.44
C VAL A 300 -1.34 -13.38 -10.36
N ILE A 301 -2.62 -13.29 -10.01
CA ILE A 301 -3.30 -12.02 -9.80
C ILE A 301 -2.85 -11.47 -8.44
N THR A 302 -1.98 -10.46 -8.42
CA THR A 302 -1.30 -10.03 -7.19
C THR A 302 -1.71 -8.63 -6.75
N ASN A 303 -2.01 -8.49 -5.47
CA ASN A 303 -2.19 -7.19 -4.81
C ASN A 303 -0.90 -6.71 -4.12
N ASN A 304 0.16 -7.52 -4.16
CA ASN A 304 1.42 -7.28 -3.49
C ASN A 304 2.40 -6.55 -4.43
N PHE A 305 3.22 -5.67 -3.85
CA PHE A 305 4.29 -4.97 -4.56
C PHE A 305 5.68 -5.56 -4.24
N ASP A 306 5.73 -6.66 -3.49
CA ASP A 306 6.95 -7.29 -2.97
C ASP A 306 7.72 -8.14 -3.98
N VAL A 307 7.16 -8.36 -5.17
CA VAL A 307 7.74 -9.12 -6.28
C VAL A 307 8.08 -10.59 -5.97
N LEU A 308 7.61 -11.14 -4.86
CA LEU A 308 8.00 -12.49 -4.42
C LEU A 308 7.44 -13.59 -5.33
N ALA A 309 6.27 -13.39 -5.93
CA ALA A 309 5.74 -14.32 -6.92
C ALA A 309 6.59 -14.33 -8.19
N ALA A 310 6.93 -13.15 -8.74
CA ALA A 310 7.86 -13.03 -9.86
C ALA A 310 9.23 -13.69 -9.56
N ARG A 311 9.77 -13.49 -8.36
CA ARG A 311 11.02 -14.12 -7.92
C ARG A 311 10.95 -15.64 -7.78
N ALA A 312 9.77 -16.21 -7.55
CA ALA A 312 9.53 -17.65 -7.62
C ALA A 312 9.37 -18.18 -9.07
N GLY A 313 9.47 -17.30 -10.08
CA GLY A 313 9.28 -17.65 -11.49
C GLY A 313 7.82 -17.70 -11.92
N LEU A 314 6.93 -16.95 -11.26
CA LEU A 314 5.52 -16.81 -11.63
C LEU A 314 5.27 -15.48 -12.34
N ASP A 315 4.59 -15.50 -13.49
CA ASP A 315 4.09 -14.27 -14.11
C ASP A 315 3.07 -13.58 -13.18
N GLU A 316 3.04 -12.24 -13.19
CA GLU A 316 2.20 -11.44 -12.29
C GLU A 316 1.20 -10.57 -13.07
N CYS A 317 -0.05 -10.54 -12.60
CA CYS A 317 -1.07 -9.59 -13.01
C CYS A 317 -1.32 -8.62 -11.83
N PHE A 318 -0.69 -7.45 -11.85
CA PHE A 318 -0.68 -6.54 -10.69
C PHE A 318 -1.95 -5.68 -10.58
N MET A 319 -2.67 -5.80 -9.46
CA MET A 319 -3.99 -5.20 -9.22
C MET A 319 -3.99 -3.91 -8.37
N ARG A 320 -2.94 -3.64 -7.58
CA ARG A 320 -2.95 -2.50 -6.65
C ARG A 320 -2.50 -1.21 -7.36
N ARG A 321 -3.42 -0.57 -8.06
CA ARG A 321 -3.16 0.69 -8.79
C ARG A 321 -4.03 1.85 -8.29
N TYR A 322 -3.61 3.08 -8.60
CA TYR A 322 -4.32 4.32 -8.24
C TYR A 322 -4.97 5.02 -9.44
N ASP A 323 -4.43 4.79 -10.64
CA ASP A 323 -4.97 5.26 -11.92
C ASP A 323 -6.23 4.47 -12.35
N GLN A 324 -6.35 3.22 -11.90
CA GLN A 324 -7.49 2.35 -12.17
C GLN A 324 -8.08 1.81 -10.86
N ALA A 325 -9.35 2.13 -10.58
CA ALA A 325 -10.04 1.61 -9.39
C ALA A 325 -10.24 0.08 -9.45
N VAL A 326 -10.57 -0.42 -10.65
CA VAL A 326 -10.80 -1.84 -10.99
C VAL A 326 -9.96 -2.17 -12.23
N PRO A 327 -8.68 -2.55 -12.06
CA PRO A 327 -7.83 -2.94 -13.19
C PRO A 327 -8.34 -4.19 -13.90
N ASP A 328 -7.99 -4.33 -15.18
CA ASP A 328 -8.28 -5.55 -15.94
C ASP A 328 -7.49 -6.73 -15.41
N VAL A 329 -8.12 -7.90 -15.45
CA VAL A 329 -7.54 -9.18 -15.04
C VAL A 329 -7.40 -10.04 -16.28
N GLU A 330 -6.25 -10.69 -16.41
CA GLU A 330 -6.02 -11.70 -17.44
C GLU A 330 -6.68 -13.02 -17.03
N TRP A 331 -7.91 -13.21 -17.53
CA TRP A 331 -8.69 -14.43 -17.29
C TRP A 331 -8.31 -15.53 -18.30
N VAL A 332 -8.23 -16.77 -17.83
CA VAL A 332 -7.97 -17.94 -18.67
C VAL A 332 -9.27 -18.68 -18.94
N ASP A 333 -9.60 -18.88 -20.21
CA ASP A 333 -10.76 -19.66 -20.62
C ASP A 333 -10.69 -21.09 -20.07
N GLY A 334 -11.80 -21.57 -19.49
CA GLY A 334 -11.89 -22.91 -18.91
C GLY A 334 -11.33 -23.05 -17.49
N ALA A 335 -10.80 -21.97 -16.88
CA ALA A 335 -10.51 -21.97 -15.44
C ALA A 335 -11.81 -22.15 -14.64
N LYS A 336 -11.85 -23.14 -13.74
CA LYS A 336 -13.07 -23.52 -13.00
C LYS A 336 -13.18 -22.85 -11.63
N ALA A 337 -12.06 -22.41 -11.08
CA ALA A 337 -12.02 -21.78 -9.76
C ALA A 337 -10.99 -20.66 -9.68
N LEU A 338 -11.23 -19.75 -8.73
CA LEU A 338 -10.26 -18.76 -8.26
C LEU A 338 -9.89 -19.11 -6.82
N LEU A 339 -8.62 -19.44 -6.60
CA LEU A 339 -8.05 -19.58 -5.26
C LEU A 339 -7.58 -18.19 -4.78
N VAL A 340 -8.13 -17.71 -3.66
CA VAL A 340 -7.78 -16.41 -3.05
C VAL A 340 -6.95 -16.67 -1.80
N VAL A 341 -5.70 -16.23 -1.78
CA VAL A 341 -4.77 -16.53 -0.67
C VAL A 341 -4.37 -15.25 0.07
N GLY A 342 -4.61 -15.21 1.38
CA GLY A 342 -4.07 -14.15 2.24
C GLY A 342 -4.57 -12.74 1.91
N LEU A 343 -5.81 -12.62 1.44
CA LEU A 343 -6.41 -11.37 0.98
C LEU A 343 -7.75 -11.09 1.66
N HIS A 344 -7.74 -10.08 2.53
CA HIS A 344 -8.87 -9.70 3.38
C HIS A 344 -10.12 -9.26 2.62
N ALA A 345 -9.96 -8.51 1.53
CA ALA A 345 -11.05 -7.79 0.89
C ALA A 345 -10.92 -7.70 -0.63
N ASP A 346 -12.05 -7.82 -1.34
CA ASP A 346 -12.13 -7.71 -2.81
C ASP A 346 -12.15 -6.25 -3.31
N ARG A 347 -11.12 -5.48 -2.95
CA ARG A 347 -11.06 -4.04 -3.28
C ARG A 347 -11.01 -3.75 -4.77
N ARG A 348 -10.57 -4.72 -5.57
CA ARG A 348 -10.36 -4.61 -7.03
C ARG A 348 -11.37 -5.43 -7.82
N LYS A 349 -12.41 -5.94 -7.15
CA LYS A 349 -13.51 -6.69 -7.76
C LYS A 349 -13.04 -7.89 -8.58
N VAL A 350 -11.91 -8.50 -8.21
CA VAL A 350 -11.38 -9.71 -8.85
C VAL A 350 -12.30 -10.88 -8.52
N GLN A 351 -12.66 -11.04 -7.25
CA GLN A 351 -13.44 -12.16 -6.74
C GLN A 351 -14.88 -12.08 -7.25
N ALA A 352 -15.49 -10.88 -7.21
CA ALA A 352 -16.78 -10.62 -7.82
C ALA A 352 -16.81 -10.94 -9.33
N ARG A 353 -15.75 -10.58 -10.06
CA ARG A 353 -15.64 -10.86 -11.51
C ARG A 353 -15.37 -12.33 -11.82
N ALA A 354 -14.72 -13.08 -10.93
CA ALA A 354 -14.58 -14.53 -11.03
C ALA A 354 -15.94 -15.22 -10.85
N ARG A 355 -16.73 -14.83 -9.83
CA ARG A 355 -18.10 -15.34 -9.63
C ARG A 355 -18.99 -15.06 -10.85
N ALA A 356 -18.93 -13.85 -11.41
CA ALA A 356 -19.68 -13.49 -12.61
C ALA A 356 -19.30 -14.32 -13.85
N ARG A 357 -18.11 -14.94 -13.85
CA ARG A 357 -17.64 -15.88 -14.89
C ARG A 357 -18.01 -17.34 -14.59
N GLY A 358 -18.73 -17.60 -13.50
CA GLY A 358 -19.12 -18.95 -13.08
C GLY A 358 -17.99 -19.74 -12.40
N MET A 359 -16.91 -19.07 -11.98
CA MET A 359 -15.83 -19.73 -11.25
C MET A 359 -16.21 -19.92 -9.78
N GLN A 360 -15.86 -21.07 -9.20
CA GLN A 360 -15.92 -21.28 -7.75
C GLN A 360 -14.81 -20.46 -7.07
N VAL A 361 -15.16 -19.60 -6.11
CA VAL A 361 -14.15 -18.90 -5.30
C VAL A 361 -13.85 -19.72 -4.05
N VAL A 362 -12.55 -19.93 -3.79
CA VAL A 362 -12.02 -20.67 -2.65
C VAL A 362 -11.02 -19.79 -1.94
N TYR A 363 -11.23 -19.48 -0.67
CA TYR A 363 -10.32 -18.69 0.16
C TYR A 363 -9.40 -19.58 0.96
N LEU A 364 -8.15 -19.14 1.10
CA LEU A 364 -7.15 -19.66 2.01
C LEU A 364 -6.64 -18.51 2.87
N ASP A 365 -7.07 -18.46 4.13
CA ASP A 365 -6.65 -17.43 5.08
C ASP A 365 -6.82 -17.96 6.52
N PRO A 366 -5.86 -17.72 7.42
CA PRO A 366 -6.02 -18.06 8.84
C PRO A 366 -7.13 -17.24 9.56
N GLU A 367 -7.63 -16.17 8.95
CA GLU A 367 -8.56 -15.18 9.52
C GLU A 367 -8.01 -14.50 10.77
N GLY A 368 -6.72 -14.17 10.73
CA GLY A 368 -6.00 -13.53 11.82
C GLY A 368 -4.49 -13.66 11.69
N PHE A 369 -3.78 -13.17 12.69
CA PHE A 369 -2.32 -13.23 12.74
C PHE A 369 -1.82 -13.38 14.18
N TRP A 370 -0.61 -13.89 14.35
CA TRP A 370 0.03 -13.98 15.65
C TRP A 370 0.77 -12.67 15.97
N HIS A 371 0.60 -12.18 17.19
CA HIS A 371 1.30 -11.03 17.74
C HIS A 371 1.63 -11.30 19.20
N ASP A 372 2.91 -11.22 19.58
CA ASP A 372 3.40 -11.46 20.94
C ASP A 372 2.88 -12.76 21.58
N GLY A 373 2.84 -13.83 20.78
CA GLY A 373 2.36 -15.15 21.20
C GLY A 373 0.84 -15.28 21.32
N GLN A 374 0.07 -14.25 20.97
CA GLN A 374 -1.39 -14.26 20.94
C GLN A 374 -1.91 -14.22 19.50
N PHE A 375 -2.90 -15.06 19.20
CA PHE A 375 -3.61 -14.98 17.93
C PHE A 375 -4.65 -13.86 17.97
N MET A 376 -4.54 -12.93 17.04
CA MET A 376 -5.43 -11.78 16.87
C MET A 376 -6.41 -12.07 15.72
N PRO A 377 -7.71 -12.25 15.99
CA PRO A 377 -8.69 -12.50 14.95
C PRO A 377 -8.83 -11.32 13.99
N TYR A 378 -8.88 -11.63 12.70
CA TYR A 378 -9.08 -10.67 11.62
C TYR A 378 -9.91 -11.33 10.50
N PRO A 379 -11.24 -11.40 10.68
CA PRO A 379 -12.13 -12.14 9.77
C PRO A 379 -12.21 -11.48 8.40
N LEU A 380 -12.24 -12.28 7.33
CA LEU A 380 -12.28 -11.80 5.95
C LEU A 380 -13.55 -10.97 5.65
N GLU A 381 -13.39 -9.89 4.89
CA GLU A 381 -14.49 -9.08 4.33
C GLU A 381 -15.00 -9.63 2.98
N GLY A 382 -14.12 -10.25 2.19
CA GLY A 382 -14.37 -10.64 0.80
C GLY A 382 -15.38 -11.79 0.56
N PRO A 383 -15.42 -12.85 1.38
CA PRO A 383 -16.27 -14.01 1.13
C PRO A 383 -17.77 -13.68 1.05
N GLN A 384 -18.45 -14.38 0.16
CA GLN A 384 -19.88 -14.29 -0.14
C GLN A 384 -20.55 -15.66 0.01
N ASP A 385 -21.88 -15.69 -0.12
CA ASP A 385 -22.63 -16.94 -0.15
C ASP A 385 -22.17 -17.84 -1.32
N GLY A 386 -21.99 -19.13 -1.05
CA GLY A 386 -21.53 -20.11 -2.04
C GLY A 386 -20.00 -20.21 -2.19
N ASP A 387 -19.22 -19.31 -1.58
CA ASP A 387 -17.77 -19.46 -1.53
C ASP A 387 -17.33 -20.50 -0.51
N LEU A 388 -16.10 -20.99 -0.68
CA LEU A 388 -15.46 -21.91 0.26
C LEU A 388 -14.34 -21.19 1.00
N VAL A 389 -14.15 -21.45 2.30
CA VAL A 389 -13.02 -20.90 3.07
C VAL A 389 -12.30 -22.00 3.84
N CYS A 390 -11.01 -22.15 3.55
CA CYS A 390 -10.07 -22.96 4.29
C CYS A 390 -9.29 -22.09 5.28
N ARG A 391 -9.39 -22.42 6.57
CA ARG A 391 -8.67 -21.73 7.66
C ARG A 391 -7.32 -22.39 7.92
N ALA A 392 -6.31 -21.95 7.20
CA ALA A 392 -4.95 -22.44 7.35
C ALA A 392 -3.95 -21.39 6.88
N THR A 393 -2.68 -21.56 7.25
CA THR A 393 -1.61 -20.73 6.67
C THR A 393 -1.40 -21.09 5.20
N ALA A 394 -0.93 -20.10 4.42
CA ALA A 394 -0.66 -20.31 2.99
C ALA A 394 0.38 -21.42 2.77
N ALA A 395 1.47 -21.42 3.55
CA ALA A 395 2.56 -22.38 3.44
C ALA A 395 2.09 -23.83 3.67
N GLU A 396 1.28 -24.07 4.72
CA GLU A 396 0.81 -25.42 5.06
C GLU A 396 -0.16 -25.96 4.02
N ALA A 397 -1.21 -25.19 3.71
CA ALA A 397 -2.29 -25.69 2.87
C ALA A 397 -1.88 -25.84 1.40
N LEU A 398 -1.04 -24.94 0.86
CA LEU A 398 -0.57 -25.06 -0.52
C LEU A 398 0.39 -26.25 -0.70
N ARG A 399 1.27 -26.49 0.27
CA ARG A 399 2.13 -27.69 0.25
C ARG A 399 1.30 -28.98 0.34
N ALA A 400 0.27 -29.00 1.19
CA ALA A 400 -0.64 -30.13 1.28
C ALA A 400 -1.38 -30.38 -0.04
N LEU A 401 -1.83 -29.31 -0.71
CA LEU A 401 -2.45 -29.39 -2.04
C LEU A 401 -1.49 -29.95 -3.09
N VAL A 402 -0.24 -29.47 -3.14
CA VAL A 402 0.80 -30.02 -4.04
C VAL A 402 0.94 -31.53 -3.85
N ASN A 403 1.07 -31.98 -2.60
CA ASN A 403 1.24 -33.40 -2.30
C ASN A 403 0.02 -34.23 -2.71
N LEU A 404 -1.19 -33.75 -2.41
CA LEU A 404 -2.44 -34.40 -2.80
C LEU A 404 -2.52 -34.58 -4.32
N LEU A 405 -2.20 -33.53 -5.09
CA LEU A 405 -2.33 -33.57 -6.55
C LEU A 405 -1.24 -34.43 -7.20
N LYS A 406 -0.04 -34.48 -6.63
CA LYS A 406 1.02 -35.42 -7.05
C LYS A 406 0.58 -36.88 -6.88
N GLN A 407 -0.07 -37.21 -5.76
CA GLN A 407 -0.58 -38.56 -5.49
C GLN A 407 -1.72 -38.98 -6.42
N GLN A 408 -2.44 -38.04 -7.04
CA GLN A 408 -3.48 -38.33 -8.02
C GLN A 408 -2.96 -38.44 -9.46
N ALA A 409 -1.74 -37.99 -9.71
CA ALA A 409 -1.11 -38.00 -11.03
C ALA A 409 -0.20 -39.22 -11.26
N GLY A 410 0.28 -39.84 -10.19
CA GLY A 410 0.94 -41.15 -10.21
C GLY A 410 -0.05 -42.28 -9.98
#